data_AF-A0AAD8FN83-F1
#
_entry.id   AF-A0AAD8FN83-F1
#
_cell.length_a   1.000
_cell.length_b   1.000
_cell.length_c   1.000
_cell.angle_alpha   90.00
_cell.angle_beta   90.00
_cell.angle_gamma   90.00
#
_symmetry.space_group_name_H-M   'P 1'
#
loop_
_entity.id
_entity.type
_entity.pdbx_description
1 polymer ?
#
loop_
_entity_poly.entity_id
_entity_poly.type
_entity_poly.pdbx_seq_one_letter_code
_entity_poly.pdbx_strand_id
1 'polypeptide(L)'
;MLLLVLQVVLVVLLLVFSSSVGGVVVGVASSVGGVVVGVAISVGGVVVGVASSVGGVVVFVASSVGGVVVGVASSVGGVVVGVASSVGGVVVGVASSVGGVVVFVASSVGGVVVGVASSVGGVVVGVASSVGDVVVGVASSVGGIVVVMLLCFLTFLV
;
A
#
# COMPACT_ATOMS: atom_id res chain seq x y z
N MET A 1 -2.71 -32.34 18.29
CA MET A 1 -3.90 -31.65 17.73
C MET A 1 -3.86 -30.15 17.97
N LEU A 2 -3.64 -29.64 19.19
CA LEU A 2 -3.53 -28.20 19.45
C LEU A 2 -2.40 -27.49 18.69
N LEU A 3 -1.20 -28.10 18.60
CA LEU A 3 -0.08 -27.56 17.81
C LEU A 3 -0.38 -27.55 16.30
N LEU A 4 -1.16 -28.52 15.82
CA LEU A 4 -1.52 -28.67 14.40
C LEU A 4 -2.64 -27.68 14.03
N VAL A 5 -3.59 -27.45 14.93
CA VAL A 5 -4.58 -26.36 14.82
C VAL A 5 -3.90 -25.00 14.93
N LEU A 6 -2.91 -24.81 15.81
CA LEU A 6 -2.16 -23.55 15.91
C LEU A 6 -1.31 -23.29 14.66
N GLN A 7 -0.69 -24.31 14.06
CA GLN A 7 -0.04 -24.20 12.75
C GLN A 7 -1.03 -23.88 11.63
N VAL A 8 -2.21 -24.52 11.61
CA VAL A 8 -3.26 -24.24 10.61
C VAL A 8 -3.88 -22.85 10.81
N VAL A 9 -3.97 -22.33 12.04
CA VAL A 9 -4.42 -20.94 12.34
C VAL A 9 -3.32 -19.92 12.00
N LEU A 10 -2.05 -20.25 12.25
CA LEU A 10 -0.88 -19.43 11.87
C LEU A 10 -0.71 -19.30 10.35
N VAL A 11 -1.27 -20.23 9.57
CA VAL A 11 -1.30 -20.18 8.09
C VAL A 11 -2.35 -19.18 7.55
N VAL A 12 -3.20 -18.56 8.39
CA VAL A 12 -4.34 -17.74 7.90
C VAL A 12 -4.17 -16.23 8.07
N LEU A 13 -3.37 -15.72 9.02
CA LEU A 13 -3.23 -14.27 9.23
C LEU A 13 -1.86 -13.88 9.81
N LEU A 14 -1.09 -13.07 9.08
CA LEU A 14 0.20 -12.50 9.51
C LEU A 14 0.09 -10.98 9.66
N LEU A 15 0.34 -10.47 10.88
CA LEU A 15 0.25 -9.04 11.21
C LEU A 15 1.62 -8.49 11.61
N VAL A 16 2.04 -7.39 11.00
CA VAL A 16 3.25 -6.62 11.38
C VAL A 16 2.86 -5.18 11.67
N PHE A 17 3.22 -4.67 12.85
CA PHE A 17 3.04 -3.27 13.23
C PHE A 17 4.38 -2.65 13.60
N SER A 18 4.64 -1.43 13.11
CA SER A 18 5.86 -0.71 13.47
C SER A 18 5.61 0.80 13.54
N SER A 19 6.20 1.46 14.53
CA SER A 19 6.12 2.92 14.65
C SER A 19 7.42 3.57 15.15
N SER A 20 7.61 4.85 14.80
CA SER A 20 8.79 5.64 15.17
C SER A 20 8.50 7.15 15.27
N VAL A 21 9.37 7.86 15.97
CA VAL A 21 9.45 9.33 15.99
C VAL A 21 10.87 9.75 15.58
N GLY A 22 11.00 10.53 14.51
CA GLY A 22 12.26 11.07 14.01
C GLY A 22 13.21 10.05 13.35
N GLY A 23 12.72 8.86 13.00
CA GLY A 23 13.57 7.74 12.56
C GLY A 23 13.05 6.99 11.33
N VAL A 24 13.69 5.86 11.03
CA VAL A 24 13.33 5.00 9.90
C VAL A 24 12.58 3.77 10.42
N VAL A 25 11.41 3.50 9.84
CA VAL A 25 10.62 2.28 10.08
C VAL A 25 10.69 1.42 8.82
N VAL A 26 11.10 0.16 8.98
CA VAL A 26 11.11 -0.83 7.89
C VAL A 26 10.30 -2.05 8.29
N GLY A 27 9.26 -2.39 7.50
CA GLY A 27 8.45 -3.57 7.70
C GLY A 27 8.43 -4.47 6.47
N VAL A 28 8.68 -5.77 6.63
CA VAL A 28 8.58 -6.76 5.55
C VAL A 28 7.70 -7.90 6.00
N ALA A 29 6.74 -8.28 5.16
CA ALA A 29 5.79 -9.34 5.45
C ALA A 29 5.56 -10.23 4.21
N SER A 30 5.56 -11.55 4.38
CA SER A 30 5.28 -12.47 3.27
C SER A 30 4.55 -13.74 3.70
N SER A 31 3.67 -14.27 2.84
CA SER A 31 2.98 -15.54 3.06
C SER A 31 2.74 -16.35 1.77
N VAL A 32 2.44 -17.64 1.96
CA VAL A 32 1.85 -18.50 0.92
C VAL A 32 0.43 -18.81 1.38
N GLY A 33 -0.57 -18.27 0.70
CA GLY A 33 -1.96 -18.27 1.13
C GLY A 33 -2.23 -17.35 2.34
N GLY A 34 -3.50 -17.30 2.75
CA GLY A 34 -3.92 -16.54 3.92
C GLY A 34 -3.95 -15.03 3.73
N VAL A 35 -3.87 -14.28 4.82
CA VAL A 35 -3.93 -12.81 4.84
C VAL A 35 -2.64 -12.25 5.44
N VAL A 36 -2.01 -11.31 4.74
CA VAL A 36 -0.86 -10.53 5.23
C VAL A 36 -1.30 -9.10 5.47
N VAL A 37 -1.06 -8.58 6.68
CA VAL A 37 -1.33 -7.17 7.01
C VAL A 37 -0.07 -6.53 7.57
N GLY A 38 0.43 -5.49 6.90
CA GLY A 38 1.52 -4.64 7.38
C GLY A 38 1.01 -3.24 7.69
N VAL A 39 1.35 -2.71 8.87
CA VAL A 39 1.04 -1.34 9.28
C VAL A 39 2.31 -0.66 9.76
N ALA A 40 2.66 0.48 9.16
CA ALA A 40 3.83 1.24 9.56
C ALA A 40 3.54 2.75 9.67
N ILE A 41 3.90 3.37 10.78
CA ILE A 41 3.52 4.76 11.10
C ILE A 41 4.74 5.53 11.61
N SER A 42 4.97 6.76 11.14
CA SER A 42 6.01 7.62 11.73
C SER A 42 5.58 9.07 11.96
N VAL A 43 6.22 9.73 12.92
CA VAL A 43 6.17 11.19 13.10
C VAL A 43 7.58 11.73 12.91
N GLY A 44 7.83 12.37 11.77
CA GLY A 44 9.15 12.76 11.31
C GLY A 44 9.98 11.54 10.93
N GLY A 45 10.44 11.47 9.67
CA GLY A 45 11.31 10.40 9.21
C GLY A 45 10.77 9.61 8.03
N VAL A 46 11.16 8.34 7.91
CA VAL A 46 10.89 7.51 6.73
C VAL A 46 10.21 6.22 7.12
N VAL A 47 9.10 5.91 6.48
CA VAL A 47 8.41 4.62 6.56
C VAL A 47 8.62 3.87 5.25
N VAL A 48 9.18 2.68 5.31
CA VAL A 48 9.28 1.76 4.19
C VAL A 48 8.58 0.46 4.57
N GLY A 49 7.71 -0.05 3.72
CA GLY A 49 7.26 -1.42 3.90
C GLY A 49 6.90 -2.16 2.64
N VAL A 50 7.08 -3.46 2.74
CA VAL A 50 6.94 -4.42 1.64
C VAL A 50 6.07 -5.57 2.13
N ALA A 51 5.00 -5.88 1.41
CA ALA A 51 4.15 -7.01 1.70
C ALA A 51 3.93 -7.86 0.43
N SER A 52 4.05 -9.17 0.54
CA SER A 52 3.83 -10.06 -0.61
C SER A 52 3.15 -11.38 -0.27
N SER A 53 2.30 -11.90 -1.16
CA SER A 53 1.81 -13.27 -1.03
C SER A 53 1.75 -14.05 -2.34
N VAL A 54 1.69 -15.37 -2.20
CA VAL A 54 1.29 -16.29 -3.27
C VAL A 54 -0.08 -16.86 -2.89
N GLY A 55 -1.14 -16.34 -3.52
CA GLY A 55 -2.53 -16.56 -3.14
C GLY A 55 -2.91 -15.80 -1.87
N GLY A 56 -4.21 -15.50 -1.73
CA GLY A 56 -4.75 -14.85 -0.54
C GLY A 56 -4.87 -13.32 -0.63
N VAL A 57 -4.73 -12.63 0.49
CA VAL A 57 -4.93 -11.18 0.57
C VAL A 57 -3.72 -10.49 1.19
N VAL A 58 -3.20 -9.47 0.53
CA VAL A 58 -2.15 -8.58 1.06
C VAL A 58 -2.77 -7.22 1.35
N VAL A 59 -2.64 -6.75 2.59
CA VAL A 59 -3.04 -5.40 3.02
C VAL A 59 -1.80 -4.70 3.56
N PHE A 60 -1.46 -3.55 2.98
CA PHE A 60 -0.36 -2.73 3.47
C PHE A 60 -0.84 -1.31 3.72
N VAL A 61 -0.61 -0.81 4.94
CA VAL A 61 -0.96 0.55 5.35
C VAL A 61 0.29 1.24 5.85
N ALA A 62 0.62 2.40 5.28
CA ALA A 62 1.69 3.23 5.77
C ALA A 62 1.28 4.70 5.90
N SER A 63 1.73 5.34 6.97
CA SER A 63 1.37 6.73 7.26
C SER A 63 2.54 7.50 7.85
N SER A 64 2.65 8.79 7.56
CA SER A 64 3.61 9.67 8.23
C SER A 64 3.11 11.11 8.42
N VAL A 65 3.63 11.76 9.45
CA VAL A 65 3.54 13.22 9.63
C VAL A 65 4.95 13.79 9.46
N GLY A 66 5.18 14.61 8.44
CA GLY A 66 6.46 15.29 8.18
C GLY A 66 7.58 14.37 7.70
N GLY A 67 7.34 13.51 6.70
CA GLY A 67 8.29 12.48 6.31
C GLY A 67 8.04 11.84 4.94
N VAL A 68 8.69 10.72 4.68
CA VAL A 68 8.53 9.94 3.45
C VAL A 68 7.88 8.61 3.75
N VAL A 69 6.86 8.24 2.99
CA VAL A 69 6.22 6.93 3.03
C VAL A 69 6.45 6.21 1.72
N VAL A 70 7.01 5.00 1.80
CA VAL A 70 7.21 4.09 0.67
C VAL A 70 6.53 2.76 0.97
N GLY A 71 5.52 2.40 0.17
CA GLY A 71 4.79 1.15 0.31
C GLY A 71 4.83 0.29 -0.95
N VAL A 72 5.17 -0.98 -0.82
CA VAL A 72 5.12 -1.95 -1.92
C VAL A 72 4.28 -3.14 -1.51
N ALA A 73 3.26 -3.46 -2.29
CA ALA A 73 2.41 -4.62 -2.06
C ALA A 73 2.32 -5.46 -3.35
N SER A 74 2.45 -6.78 -3.26
CA SER A 74 2.41 -7.63 -4.45
C SER A 74 1.80 -9.01 -4.19
N SER A 75 1.05 -9.55 -5.15
CA SER A 75 0.54 -10.92 -5.05
C SER A 75 0.64 -11.71 -6.35
N VAL A 76 0.74 -13.03 -6.23
CA VAL A 76 0.47 -13.97 -7.32
C VAL A 76 -0.83 -14.69 -6.97
N GLY A 77 -1.94 -14.28 -7.59
CA GLY A 77 -3.28 -14.71 -7.23
C GLY A 77 -3.83 -13.96 -6.01
N GLY A 78 -5.10 -13.57 -6.05
CA GLY A 78 -5.81 -12.99 -4.89
C GLY A 78 -5.91 -11.47 -4.90
N VAL A 79 -5.88 -10.83 -3.74
CA VAL A 79 -6.18 -9.39 -3.59
C VAL A 79 -5.02 -8.65 -2.96
N VAL A 80 -4.65 -7.51 -3.55
CA VAL A 80 -3.66 -6.58 -3.01
C VAL A 80 -4.34 -5.26 -2.69
N VAL A 81 -4.21 -4.80 -1.45
CA VAL A 81 -4.70 -3.51 -0.97
C VAL A 81 -3.52 -2.73 -0.40
N GLY A 82 -3.16 -1.62 -1.04
CA GLY A 82 -2.13 -0.70 -0.54
C GLY A 82 -2.75 0.65 -0.19
N VAL A 83 -2.46 1.16 1.00
CA VAL A 83 -2.84 2.50 1.44
C VAL A 83 -1.59 3.21 1.96
N ALA A 84 -1.29 4.37 1.38
CA ALA A 84 -0.16 5.19 1.81
C ALA A 84 -0.59 6.65 1.97
N SER A 85 -0.26 7.27 3.10
CA SER A 85 -0.71 8.64 3.41
C SER A 85 0.38 9.46 4.07
N SER A 86 0.40 10.78 3.82
CA SER A 86 1.26 11.70 4.57
C SER A 86 0.65 13.09 4.78
N VAL A 87 1.12 13.75 5.85
CA VAL A 87 0.94 15.18 6.05
C VAL A 87 2.30 15.86 5.97
N GLY A 88 2.49 16.81 5.05
CA GLY A 88 3.73 17.57 4.87
C GLY A 88 4.91 16.74 4.33
N GLY A 89 4.64 15.74 3.48
CA GLY A 89 5.60 14.70 3.14
C GLY A 89 5.43 14.10 1.75
N VAL A 90 6.25 13.09 1.44
CA VAL A 90 6.19 12.39 0.15
C VAL A 90 5.58 11.01 0.35
N VAL A 91 4.58 10.67 -0.46
CA VAL A 91 4.02 9.32 -0.53
C VAL A 91 4.38 8.69 -1.86
N VAL A 92 5.03 7.55 -1.79
CA VAL A 92 5.27 6.66 -2.93
C VAL A 92 4.64 5.31 -2.62
N GLY A 93 3.84 4.78 -3.51
CA GLY A 93 3.46 3.38 -3.37
C GLY A 93 3.16 2.66 -4.67
N VAL A 94 3.37 1.35 -4.59
CA VAL A 94 3.28 0.43 -5.70
C VAL A 94 2.47 -0.78 -5.26
N ALA A 95 1.45 -1.12 -6.04
CA ALA A 95 0.69 -2.34 -5.84
C ALA A 95 0.63 -3.15 -7.14
N SER A 96 0.90 -4.45 -7.08
CA SER A 96 0.89 -5.30 -8.28
C SER A 96 0.26 -6.67 -8.02
N SER A 97 -0.40 -7.25 -9.03
CA SER A 97 -0.84 -8.64 -8.96
C SER A 97 -0.72 -9.39 -10.28
N VAL A 98 -0.45 -10.69 -10.20
CA VAL A 98 -0.64 -11.63 -11.32
C VAL A 98 -1.88 -12.47 -11.02
N GLY A 99 -2.99 -12.16 -11.66
CA GLY A 99 -4.31 -12.74 -11.40
C GLY A 99 -4.93 -12.17 -10.13
N GLY A 100 -6.09 -11.52 -10.25
CA GLY A 100 -6.87 -11.03 -9.12
C GLY A 100 -7.05 -9.51 -9.08
N VAL A 101 -7.14 -8.93 -7.88
CA VAL A 101 -7.54 -7.52 -7.71
C VAL A 101 -6.43 -6.71 -7.06
N VAL A 102 -6.14 -5.53 -7.59
CA VAL A 102 -5.25 -4.55 -7.01
C VAL A 102 -6.06 -3.30 -6.68
N VAL A 103 -6.04 -2.89 -5.42
CA VAL A 103 -6.57 -1.62 -4.94
C VAL A 103 -5.43 -0.83 -4.33
N PHE A 104 -5.15 0.34 -4.85
CA PHE A 104 -4.10 1.21 -4.34
C PHE A 104 -4.64 2.60 -4.09
N VAL A 105 -4.40 3.12 -2.89
CA VAL A 105 -4.77 4.48 -2.49
C VAL A 105 -3.54 5.18 -1.97
N ALA A 106 -3.21 6.33 -2.54
CA ALA A 106 -2.19 7.22 -2.01
C ALA A 106 -2.72 8.64 -1.82
N SER A 107 -2.39 9.26 -0.69
CA SER A 107 -2.87 10.60 -0.36
C SER A 107 -1.82 11.46 0.33
N SER A 108 -1.80 12.77 0.07
CA SER A 108 -1.03 13.72 0.87
C SER A 108 -1.69 15.08 1.05
N VAL A 109 -1.38 15.72 2.17
CA VAL A 109 -1.68 17.14 2.42
C VAL A 109 -0.37 17.90 2.50
N GLY A 110 -0.16 18.90 1.64
CA GLY A 110 1.07 19.70 1.56
C GLY A 110 2.29 18.89 1.14
N GLY A 111 2.12 17.96 0.19
CA GLY A 111 3.20 17.08 -0.24
C GLY A 111 2.89 16.27 -1.51
N VAL A 112 3.88 15.51 -1.96
CA VAL A 112 3.85 14.83 -3.26
C VAL A 112 3.31 13.42 -3.14
N VAL A 113 2.43 13.03 -4.07
CA VAL A 113 1.92 11.67 -4.17
C VAL A 113 2.34 11.02 -5.49
N VAL A 114 2.93 9.83 -5.41
CA VAL A 114 3.22 8.95 -6.53
C VAL A 114 2.63 7.57 -6.28
N GLY A 115 1.64 7.19 -7.09
CA GLY A 115 0.96 5.90 -6.99
C GLY A 115 1.07 5.09 -8.27
N VAL A 116 1.42 3.81 -8.16
CA VAL A 116 1.44 2.86 -9.28
C VAL A 116 0.66 1.61 -8.92
N ALA A 117 -0.30 1.24 -9.75
CA ALA A 117 -1.09 0.03 -9.60
C ALA A 117 -1.07 -0.80 -10.89
N SER A 118 -0.79 -2.11 -10.82
CA SER A 118 -0.75 -2.93 -12.05
C SER A 118 -1.25 -4.34 -11.86
N SER A 119 -1.91 -4.91 -12.86
CA SER A 119 -2.32 -6.32 -12.85
C SER A 119 -2.15 -7.02 -14.19
N VAL A 120 -1.97 -8.33 -14.15
CA VAL A 120 -2.11 -9.22 -15.30
C VAL A 120 -3.32 -10.13 -15.08
N GLY A 121 -4.31 -10.07 -15.96
CA GLY A 121 -5.53 -10.87 -15.90
C GLY A 121 -6.50 -10.49 -14.79
N GLY A 122 -6.47 -9.23 -14.34
CA GLY A 122 -7.15 -8.81 -13.12
C GLY A 122 -7.66 -7.37 -13.12
N VAL A 123 -8.29 -6.97 -12.03
CA VAL A 123 -8.85 -5.62 -11.85
C VAL A 123 -7.83 -4.73 -11.13
N VAL A 124 -7.68 -3.51 -11.61
CA VAL A 124 -6.85 -2.49 -10.97
C VAL A 124 -7.71 -1.28 -10.63
N VAL A 125 -7.68 -0.86 -9.39
CA VAL A 125 -8.28 0.38 -8.89
C VAL A 125 -7.17 1.21 -8.26
N GLY A 126 -6.84 2.34 -8.88
CA GLY A 126 -5.85 3.29 -8.37
C GLY A 126 -6.51 4.60 -7.99
N VAL A 127 -6.24 5.08 -6.78
CA VAL A 127 -6.64 6.42 -6.32
C VAL A 127 -5.40 7.15 -5.84
N ALA A 128 -5.13 8.31 -6.40
CA ALA A 128 -4.07 9.19 -5.93
C ALA A 128 -4.64 10.59 -5.71
N SER A 129 -4.38 11.17 -4.54
CA SER A 129 -4.94 12.46 -4.15
C SER A 129 -3.92 13.36 -3.46
N SER A 130 -3.87 14.65 -3.77
CA SER A 130 -3.15 15.64 -2.98
C SER A 130 -4.00 16.86 -2.70
N VAL A 131 -3.68 17.51 -1.58
CA VAL A 131 -4.07 18.90 -1.31
C VAL A 131 -2.81 19.73 -1.24
N GLY A 132 -2.69 20.76 -2.08
CA GLY A 132 -1.61 21.75 -2.04
C GLY A 132 -0.38 21.47 -2.90
N ASP A 133 -0.24 20.29 -3.52
CA ASP A 133 0.98 19.86 -4.22
C ASP A 133 0.71 18.83 -5.36
N VAL A 134 1.74 18.15 -5.87
CA VAL A 134 1.70 17.28 -7.05
C VAL A 134 1.13 15.88 -6.79
N VAL A 135 0.30 15.38 -7.71
CA VAL A 135 -0.13 13.97 -7.79
C VAL A 135 0.30 13.35 -9.10
N VAL A 136 0.90 12.16 -9.01
CA VAL A 136 1.13 11.26 -10.14
C VAL A 136 0.49 9.92 -9.82
N GLY A 137 -0.40 9.45 -10.69
CA GLY A 137 -1.07 8.16 -10.58
C GLY A 137 -0.98 7.40 -11.89
N VAL A 138 -0.48 6.17 -11.83
CA VAL A 138 -0.41 5.27 -12.98
C VAL A 138 -1.16 3.99 -12.63
N ALA A 139 -2.04 3.54 -13.52
CA ALA A 139 -2.62 2.22 -13.42
C ALA A 139 -2.63 1.50 -14.77
N SER A 140 -2.37 0.19 -14.77
CA SER A 140 -2.35 -0.60 -15.99
C SER A 140 -2.78 -2.05 -15.75
N SER A 141 -3.56 -2.62 -16.67
CA SER A 141 -3.93 -4.04 -16.63
C SER A 141 -3.78 -4.67 -18.01
N VAL A 142 -3.23 -5.87 -18.06
CA VAL A 142 -3.22 -6.71 -19.26
C VAL A 142 -4.34 -7.73 -19.15
N GLY A 143 -5.33 -7.67 -20.04
CA GLY A 143 -6.45 -8.63 -20.05
C GLY A 143 -7.44 -8.45 -18.90
N GLY A 144 -7.53 -7.25 -18.33
CA GLY A 144 -8.44 -6.94 -17.23
C GLY A 144 -8.92 -5.49 -17.24
N ILE A 145 -9.46 -5.03 -16.10
CA ILE A 145 -10.13 -3.73 -15.99
C ILE A 145 -9.23 -2.77 -15.21
N VAL A 146 -9.19 -1.50 -15.65
CA VAL A 146 -8.47 -0.43 -14.95
C VAL A 146 -9.44 0.70 -14.61
N VAL A 147 -9.43 1.13 -13.35
CA VAL A 147 -10.12 2.31 -12.84
C VAL A 147 -9.09 3.21 -12.16
N VAL A 148 -9.03 4.48 -12.58
CA VAL A 148 -8.10 5.47 -12.00
C VAL A 148 -8.86 6.71 -11.57
N MET A 149 -8.58 7.17 -10.34
CA MET A 149 -8.97 8.50 -9.87
C MET A 149 -7.73 9.27 -9.45
N LEU A 150 -7.51 10.40 -10.12
CA LEU A 150 -6.46 11.36 -9.79
C LEU A 150 -7.12 12.66 -9.33
N LEU A 151 -6.86 13.07 -8.08
CA LEU A 151 -7.49 14.22 -7.45
C LEU A 151 -6.40 15.20 -6.98
N CYS A 152 -6.30 16.36 -7.61
CA CYS A 152 -5.36 17.40 -7.19
C CYS A 152 -6.16 18.62 -6.76
N PHE A 153 -6.27 18.83 -5.44
CA PHE A 153 -6.89 20.03 -4.89
C PHE A 153 -5.79 21.08 -4.69
N LEU A 154 -5.59 21.92 -5.69
CA LEU A 154 -4.72 23.09 -5.54
C LEU A 154 -5.46 24.06 -4.62
N THR A 155 -4.97 24.24 -3.40
CA THR A 155 -5.41 25.35 -2.55
C THR A 155 -4.97 26.63 -3.24
N PHE A 156 -5.81 27.17 -4.12
CA PHE A 156 -5.71 28.56 -4.51
C PHE A 156 -5.94 29.37 -3.24
N LEU A 157 -4.87 30.03 -2.80
CA LEU A 157 -4.91 31.10 -1.83
C LEU A 157 -6.03 32.08 -2.24
N VAL A 158 -7.06 32.15 -1.40
CA VAL A 158 -7.96 33.31 -1.26
C VAL A 158 -7.79 33.82 0.15
#